data_AF-A0A1F0PPR1-F1
#
_entry.id   AF-A0A1F0PPR1-F1
#
_cell.length_a   1.000
_cell.length_b   1.000
_cell.length_c   1.000
_cell.angle_alpha   90.00
_cell.angle_beta   90.00
_cell.angle_gamma   90.00
#
_symmetry.space_group_name_H-M   'P 1'
#
loop_
_entity.id
_entity.type
_entity.pdbx_description
1 polymer ?
#
loop_
_entity_poly.entity_id
_entity_poly.type
_entity_poly.pdbx_seq_one_letter_code
_entity_poly.pdbx_strand_id
1 'polypeptide(L)'
;MFQGCKKLKYISVPPIPFGIFNDNVISYERVRLCGEWKHIPDYFFWGWEKRNLKAIIIESGIPPKITNTSGFFYGNHTINFAKIYVPNNSVEKYREAAVWKDYKEFIYPLSEYHG
;
A
#
# COMPACT_ATOMS: atom_id res chain seq x y z
N MET A 1 6.54 -14.00 2.62
CA MET A 1 7.86 -14.09 1.95
C MET A 1 9.02 -13.67 2.86
N PHE A 2 8.87 -12.65 3.71
CA PHE A 2 9.98 -12.09 4.52
C PHE A 2 9.97 -12.52 5.99
N GLN A 3 9.31 -13.63 6.32
CA GLN A 3 9.12 -14.09 7.68
C GLN A 3 10.44 -14.14 8.45
N GLY A 4 10.45 -13.56 9.66
CA GLY A 4 11.65 -13.48 10.51
C GLY A 4 12.59 -12.31 10.22
N CYS A 5 12.35 -11.50 9.18
CA CYS A 5 13.10 -10.26 8.97
C CYS A 5 12.76 -9.23 10.05
N LYS A 6 13.68 -8.99 11.00
CA LYS A 6 13.45 -8.07 12.14
C LYS A 6 13.82 -6.60 11.85
N LYS A 7 14.60 -6.35 10.79
CA LYS A 7 15.16 -5.03 10.45
C LYS A 7 14.78 -4.55 9.05
N LEU A 8 13.90 -5.27 8.36
CA LEU A 8 13.49 -4.90 7.01
C LEU A 8 12.51 -3.73 7.08
N LYS A 9 13.00 -2.54 6.76
CA LYS A 9 12.24 -1.28 6.85
C LYS A 9 11.65 -0.83 5.54
N TYR A 10 12.41 -0.98 4.46
CA TYR A 10 12.07 -0.45 3.15
C TYR A 10 12.10 -1.56 2.12
N ILE A 11 11.05 -1.64 1.33
CA ILE A 11 10.93 -2.66 0.29
C ILE A 11 10.25 -2.10 -0.95
N SER A 12 10.72 -2.55 -2.10
CA SER A 12 10.23 -2.18 -3.43
C SER A 12 9.84 -3.44 -4.20
N VAL A 13 8.67 -3.43 -4.81
CA VAL A 13 8.06 -4.62 -5.40
C VAL A 13 7.47 -4.27 -6.77
N PRO A 14 7.83 -4.98 -7.84
CA PRO A 14 7.20 -4.83 -9.16
C PRO A 14 5.82 -5.52 -9.18
N PRO A 15 5.00 -5.32 -10.23
CA PRO A 15 3.73 -6.02 -10.38
C PRO A 15 3.91 -7.53 -10.32
N ILE A 16 3.18 -8.17 -9.39
CA ILE A 16 3.20 -9.62 -9.19
C ILE A 16 1.77 -10.14 -8.97
N PRO A 17 1.47 -11.39 -9.37
CA PRO A 17 0.11 -11.91 -9.32
C PRO A 17 -0.31 -12.50 -7.95
N PHE A 18 0.51 -12.38 -6.91
CA PHE A 18 0.24 -12.95 -5.59
C PHE A 18 0.68 -12.03 -4.44
N GLY A 19 0.08 -12.24 -3.26
CA GLY A 19 0.42 -11.52 -2.03
C GLY A 19 1.76 -11.92 -1.43
N ILE A 20 2.57 -10.93 -1.02
CA ILE A 20 3.91 -11.17 -0.47
C ILE A 20 4.10 -10.65 0.97
N PHE A 21 3.26 -9.72 1.41
CA PHE A 21 3.28 -9.15 2.77
C PHE A 21 2.30 -9.86 3.72
N ASN A 22 1.84 -11.05 3.33
CA ASN A 22 1.24 -12.01 4.26
C ASN A 22 2.35 -12.66 5.11
N ASP A 23 2.91 -11.89 6.03
CA ASP A 23 4.00 -12.29 6.92
C ASP A 23 3.88 -11.64 8.32
N ASN A 24 4.81 -11.99 9.21
CA ASN A 24 4.92 -11.48 10.57
C ASN A 24 5.92 -10.33 10.73
N VAL A 25 6.31 -9.66 9.64
CA VAL A 25 7.29 -8.58 9.68
C VAL A 25 6.59 -7.29 10.07
N ILE A 26 6.88 -6.83 11.29
CA ILE A 26 6.35 -5.57 11.82
C ILE A 26 7.28 -4.38 11.55
N SER A 27 8.50 -4.62 11.06
CA SER A 27 9.54 -3.59 10.93
C SER A 27 9.41 -2.71 9.68
N TYR A 28 8.51 -3.04 8.74
CA TYR A 28 8.31 -2.23 7.55
C TYR A 28 7.91 -0.82 7.95
N GLU A 29 8.63 0.17 7.46
CA GLU A 29 8.30 1.59 7.58
C GLU A 29 7.71 2.11 6.28
N ARG A 30 8.20 1.60 5.14
CA ARG A 30 7.72 1.95 3.80
C ARG A 30 7.70 0.76 2.85
N VAL A 31 6.59 0.60 2.15
CA VAL A 31 6.48 -0.28 0.99
C VAL A 31 6.28 0.55 -0.27
N ARG A 32 6.99 0.21 -1.35
CA ARG A 32 6.85 0.85 -2.67
C ARG A 32 6.43 -0.19 -3.70
N LEU A 33 5.25 0.01 -4.30
CA LEU A 33 4.79 -0.73 -5.46
C LEU A 33 5.26 -0.01 -6.71
N CYS A 34 6.27 -0.61 -7.35
CA CYS A 34 6.95 -0.02 -8.49
C CYS A 34 6.20 -0.33 -9.78
N GLY A 35 6.24 0.59 -10.74
CA GLY A 35 5.62 0.45 -12.04
C GLY A 35 4.08 0.52 -12.04
N GLU A 36 3.50 0.13 -13.16
CA GLU A 36 2.05 0.17 -13.42
C GLU A 36 1.39 -1.15 -13.02
N TRP A 37 0.60 -1.11 -11.96
CA TRP A 37 -0.20 -2.22 -11.46
C TRP A 37 -1.61 -2.13 -12.03
N LYS A 38 -2.02 -3.14 -12.79
CA LYS A 38 -3.41 -3.25 -13.24
C LYS A 38 -4.35 -3.72 -12.12
N HIS A 39 -3.80 -4.54 -11.21
CA HIS A 39 -4.51 -5.15 -10.11
C HIS A 39 -3.51 -5.48 -8.99
N ILE A 40 -3.84 -5.16 -7.74
CA ILE A 40 -3.10 -5.65 -6.57
C ILE A 40 -3.90 -6.83 -6.01
N PRO A 41 -3.29 -8.03 -5.87
CA PRO A 41 -4.03 -9.23 -5.54
C PRO A 41 -4.58 -9.19 -4.12
N ASP A 42 -5.54 -10.06 -3.83
CA ASP A 42 -6.05 -10.25 -2.48
C ASP A 42 -4.94 -10.78 -1.54
N TYR A 43 -5.10 -10.51 -0.25
CA TYR A 43 -4.15 -10.90 0.79
C TYR A 43 -2.73 -10.33 0.61
N PHE A 44 -2.58 -9.24 -0.16
CA PHE A 44 -1.28 -8.64 -0.43
C PHE A 44 -0.59 -8.13 0.83
N PHE A 45 -1.32 -7.39 1.67
CA PHE A 45 -0.94 -6.93 3.02
C PHE A 45 -1.72 -7.66 4.11
N TRP A 46 -1.59 -8.98 4.19
CA TRP A 46 -2.31 -9.78 5.18
C TRP A 46 -1.45 -10.16 6.41
N GLY A 47 -2.07 -10.74 7.43
CA GLY A 47 -1.37 -11.23 8.63
C GLY A 47 -1.24 -10.18 9.73
N TRP A 48 -0.12 -10.20 10.47
CA TRP A 48 0.09 -9.34 11.64
C TRP A 48 -0.03 -7.85 11.28
N GLU A 49 -0.52 -7.06 12.23
CA GLU A 49 -0.54 -5.60 12.15
C GLU A 49 0.86 -5.11 11.76
N LYS A 50 0.95 -4.44 10.61
CA LYS A 50 2.20 -3.87 10.11
C LYS A 50 2.51 -2.59 10.91
N ARG A 51 2.76 -2.74 12.21
CA ARG A 51 2.75 -1.69 13.26
C ARG A 51 3.71 -0.53 13.03
N ASN A 52 4.77 -0.73 12.25
CA ASN A 52 5.70 0.36 11.94
C ASN A 52 5.43 0.97 10.56
N LEU A 53 4.46 0.46 9.79
CA LEU A 53 4.23 0.91 8.44
C LEU A 53 3.63 2.31 8.47
N LYS A 54 4.32 3.25 7.86
CA LYS A 54 3.93 4.67 7.81
C LYS A 54 3.56 5.11 6.40
N ALA A 55 4.20 4.53 5.40
CA ALA A 55 4.06 4.95 4.01
C ALA A 55 3.92 3.76 3.05
N ILE A 56 2.96 3.88 2.15
CA ILE A 56 2.77 3.00 1.00
C ILE A 56 2.88 3.89 -0.23
N ILE A 57 3.91 3.68 -1.04
CA ILE A 57 4.08 4.42 -2.30
C ILE A 57 3.60 3.53 -3.43
N ILE A 58 2.68 4.02 -4.25
CA ILE A 58 2.21 3.33 -5.45
C ILE A 58 2.56 4.20 -6.64
N GLU A 59 3.36 3.67 -7.57
CA GLU A 59 3.80 4.46 -8.73
C GLU A 59 2.79 4.51 -9.87
N SER A 60 1.77 3.65 -9.82
CA SER A 60 0.82 3.50 -10.91
C SER A 60 0.01 4.78 -11.10
N GLY A 61 0.10 5.37 -12.29
CA GLY A 61 -0.63 6.58 -12.65
C GLY A 61 -2.15 6.35 -12.78
N ILE A 62 -2.55 5.11 -13.01
CA ILE A 62 -3.95 4.68 -12.99
C ILE A 62 -4.16 3.83 -11.72
N PRO A 63 -5.22 4.10 -10.92
CA PRO A 63 -5.53 3.31 -9.74
C PRO A 63 -5.68 1.81 -10.08
N PRO A 64 -4.88 0.92 -9.48
CA PRO A 64 -5.02 -0.51 -9.68
C PRO A 64 -6.39 -0.99 -9.18
N LYS A 65 -6.97 -2.00 -9.83
CA LYS A 65 -8.13 -2.68 -9.28
C LYS A 65 -7.74 -3.38 -7.99
N ILE A 66 -8.51 -3.20 -6.92
CA ILE A 66 -8.29 -3.87 -5.63
C ILE A 66 -9.62 -4.24 -4.99
N THR A 67 -9.54 -5.05 -3.94
CA THR A 67 -10.67 -5.30 -3.03
C THR A 67 -10.27 -4.91 -1.61
N ASN A 68 -11.23 -4.89 -0.68
CA ASN A 68 -10.92 -4.73 0.74
C ASN A 68 -10.07 -5.88 1.30
N THR A 69 -10.03 -7.03 0.62
CA THR A 69 -9.24 -8.21 1.01
C THR A 69 -7.75 -8.07 0.66
N SER A 70 -7.35 -7.07 -0.14
CA SER A 70 -5.92 -6.80 -0.42
C SER A 70 -5.11 -6.39 0.82
N GLY A 71 -5.76 -6.04 1.93
CA GLY A 71 -5.13 -5.85 3.25
C GLY A 71 -4.53 -4.45 3.49
N PHE A 72 -4.71 -3.51 2.56
CA PHE A 72 -4.34 -2.10 2.76
C PHE A 72 -5.22 -1.41 3.81
N PHE A 73 -6.41 -1.94 4.05
CA PHE A 73 -7.46 -1.28 4.79
C PHE A 73 -7.91 -2.13 5.97
N TYR A 74 -8.26 -1.45 7.06
CA TYR A 74 -8.75 -2.06 8.29
C TYR A 74 -9.83 -1.17 8.89
N GLY A 75 -11.06 -1.69 9.00
CA GLY A 75 -12.20 -0.89 9.41
C GLY A 75 -12.44 0.28 8.45
N ASN A 76 -12.32 1.50 8.94
CA ASN A 76 -12.50 2.74 8.18
C ASN A 76 -11.19 3.52 7.94
N HIS A 77 -10.03 2.86 8.08
CA HIS A 77 -8.72 3.48 7.88
C HIS A 77 -7.74 2.53 7.15
N THR A 78 -6.58 3.05 6.77
CA THR A 78 -5.49 2.21 6.24
C THR A 78 -4.80 1.44 7.36
N ILE A 79 -4.14 0.33 7.01
CA ILE A 79 -3.35 -0.46 7.96
C ILE A 79 -2.36 0.45 8.70
N ASN A 80 -2.40 0.44 10.03
CA ASN A 80 -1.58 1.28 10.90
C ASN A 80 -1.66 2.79 10.60
N PHE A 81 -2.78 3.28 10.04
CA PHE A 81 -2.93 4.66 9.57
C PHE A 81 -1.83 5.08 8.58
N ALA A 82 -1.24 4.13 7.85
CA ALA A 82 -0.22 4.39 6.86
C ALA A 82 -0.77 5.28 5.73
N LYS A 83 0.00 6.27 5.33
CA LYS A 83 -0.35 7.16 4.22
C LYS A 83 -0.05 6.46 2.90
N ILE A 84 -0.98 6.59 1.95
CA ILE A 84 -0.82 6.10 0.58
C ILE A 84 -0.40 7.29 -0.28
N TYR A 85 0.78 7.18 -0.88
CA TYR A 85 1.35 8.20 -1.76
C TYR A 85 1.29 7.72 -3.20
N VAL A 86 0.71 8.55 -4.06
CA VAL A 86 0.49 8.26 -5.49
C VAL A 86 1.03 9.40 -6.35
N PRO A 87 1.24 9.22 -7.67
CA PRO A 87 1.70 10.32 -8.53
C PRO A 87 0.81 11.55 -8.38
N ASN A 88 1.40 12.73 -8.36
CA ASN A 88 0.69 13.98 -8.05
C ASN A 88 -0.53 14.20 -8.96
N ASN A 89 -0.39 13.85 -10.24
CA ASN A 89 -1.44 13.93 -11.26
C ASN A 89 -2.50 12.81 -11.19
N SER A 90 -2.37 11.89 -10.23
CA SER A 90 -3.24 10.73 -10.06
C SER A 90 -4.04 10.77 -8.76
N VAL A 91 -3.76 11.70 -7.85
CA VAL A 91 -4.43 11.78 -6.53
C VAL A 91 -5.95 11.73 -6.67
N GLU A 92 -6.55 12.61 -7.47
CA GLU A 92 -8.00 12.64 -7.64
C GLU A 92 -8.55 11.36 -8.28
N LYS A 93 -7.82 10.76 -9.23
CA LYS A 93 -8.21 9.47 -9.82
C LYS A 93 -8.30 8.37 -8.75
N TYR A 94 -7.35 8.33 -7.82
CA TYR A 94 -7.39 7.39 -6.70
C TYR A 94 -8.53 7.72 -5.74
N ARG A 95 -8.77 8.99 -5.42
CA ARG A 95 -9.86 9.42 -4.52
C ARG A 95 -11.26 9.16 -5.09
N GLU A 96 -11.40 9.00 -6.40
CA GLU A 96 -12.66 8.68 -7.08
C GLU A 96 -12.82 7.18 -7.40
N ALA A 97 -11.71 6.43 -7.47
CA ALA A 97 -11.72 5.03 -7.86
C ALA A 97 -12.43 4.14 -6.83
N ALA A 98 -13.08 3.09 -7.33
CA ALA A 98 -13.76 2.10 -6.49
C ALA A 98 -12.81 1.52 -5.43
N VAL A 99 -13.33 1.31 -4.21
CA VAL A 99 -12.60 0.92 -3.00
C VAL A 99 -11.67 2.02 -2.47
N TRP A 100 -10.79 2.59 -3.31
CA TRP A 100 -9.86 3.64 -2.91
C TRP A 100 -10.57 4.89 -2.35
N LYS A 101 -11.69 5.28 -2.95
CA LYS A 101 -12.50 6.44 -2.55
C LYS A 101 -12.95 6.42 -1.09
N ASP A 102 -13.15 5.22 -0.52
CA ASP A 102 -13.59 5.05 0.86
C ASP A 102 -12.47 5.40 1.85
N TYR A 103 -11.22 5.48 1.38
CA TYR A 103 -10.02 5.80 2.15
C TYR A 103 -9.28 7.03 1.61
N LYS A 104 -9.99 7.89 0.87
CA LYS A 104 -9.43 9.10 0.22
C LYS A 104 -8.63 10.03 1.13
N GLU A 105 -8.98 10.07 2.42
CA GLU A 105 -8.30 10.86 3.46
C GLU A 105 -6.87 10.39 3.74
N PHE A 106 -6.54 9.15 3.37
CA PHE A 106 -5.21 8.57 3.49
C PHE A 106 -4.40 8.65 2.19
N ILE A 107 -4.95 9.27 1.14
CA ILE A 107 -4.33 9.36 -0.18
C ILE A 107 -3.73 10.75 -0.37
N TYR A 108 -2.41 10.79 -0.55
CA TYR A 108 -1.61 12.00 -0.64
C TYR A 108 -0.78 12.02 -1.93
N PRO A 109 -0.46 13.21 -2.45
CA PRO A 109 0.48 13.35 -3.55
C PRO A 109 1.89 12.89 -3.15
N LEU A 110 2.60 12.22 -4.05
CA LEU A 110 3.96 11.73 -3.83
C LEU A 110 4.93 12.86 -3.46
N SER A 111 4.69 14.10 -3.88
CA SER A 111 5.52 15.26 -3.50
C SER A 111 5.50 15.57 -2.00
N GLU A 112 4.49 15.12 -1.26
CA GLU A 112 4.39 15.29 0.20
C GLU A 112 5.09 14.17 0.99
N TYR A 113 5.67 13.19 0.30
CA TYR A 113 6.44 12.16 0.97
C TYR A 113 7.83 12.69 1.36
N HIS A 114 8.07 12.79 2.66
CA HIS A 114 9.38 13.06 3.24
C HIS A 114 9.83 11.81 4.01
N GLY A 115 10.88 11.17 3.51
CA GLY A 115 11.38 9.89 4.01
C GLY A 115 12.09 9.95 5.35
#